data_AF-A0A8H3XFW3-F1
#
_entry.id   AF-A0A8H3XFW3-F1
#
_cell.length_a   1.000
_cell.length_b   1.000
_cell.length_c   1.000
_cell.angle_alpha   90.00
_cell.angle_beta   90.00
_cell.angle_gamma   90.00
#
_symmetry.space_group_name_H-M   'P 1'
#
loop_
_entity.id
_entity.type
_entity.pdbx_description
1 polymer ?
#
loop_
_entity_poly.entity_id
_entity_poly.type
_entity_poly.pdbx_seq_one_letter_code
_entity_poly.pdbx_strand_id
1 'polypeptide(L)'
;MEKKEHEKSELSKHITNLENDVKHRTELLLRLKRMCNVRGALEFIRSTDSITGKTISFREPTDNVLMRLTQDEKFISYLKQTCSLNNSQYKDVERCMGGLYHTASKKLHGHDKDIEIDARVNEILALGVLLRYYNISYSYYDDQGELAEYPYKLAEYS
;
A
#
# COMPACT_ATOMS: atom_id res chain seq x y z
N MET A 1 44.30 -2.65 -22.88
CA MET A 1 42.88 -3.04 -22.86
C MET A 1 42.45 -3.34 -21.43
N GLU A 2 43.23 -4.15 -20.71
CA GLU A 2 43.01 -4.53 -19.29
C GLU A 2 42.82 -3.36 -18.31
N LYS A 3 43.59 -2.25 -18.45
CA LYS A 3 43.47 -1.10 -17.55
C LYS A 3 42.10 -0.41 -17.61
N LYS A 4 41.50 -0.32 -18.81
CA LYS A 4 40.14 0.26 -18.99
C LYS A 4 39.05 -0.67 -18.45
N GLU A 5 39.22 -1.98 -18.55
CA GLU A 5 38.28 -2.95 -17.97
C GLU A 5 38.35 -2.97 -16.44
N HIS A 6 39.55 -2.84 -15.88
CA HIS A 6 39.73 -2.71 -14.44
C HIS A 6 39.10 -1.42 -13.89
N GLU A 7 39.36 -0.28 -14.53
CA GLU A 7 38.73 1.00 -14.18
C GLU A 7 37.20 0.94 -14.28
N LYS A 8 36.66 0.32 -15.34
CA LYS A 8 35.22 0.12 -15.50
C LYS A 8 34.61 -0.77 -14.42
N SER A 9 35.33 -1.82 -14.00
CA SER A 9 34.89 -2.70 -12.91
C SER A 9 34.82 -1.97 -11.57
N GLU A 10 35.85 -1.16 -11.27
CA GLU A 10 35.90 -0.37 -10.04
C GLU A 10 34.82 0.72 -10.00
N LEU A 11 34.60 1.41 -11.13
CA LEU A 11 33.49 2.36 -11.29
C LEU A 11 32.12 1.69 -11.10
N SER A 12 31.92 0.49 -11.64
CA SER A 12 30.67 -0.25 -11.47
C SER A 12 30.41 -0.64 -10.02
N LYS A 13 31.44 -1.10 -9.30
CA LYS A 13 31.34 -1.39 -7.86
C LYS A 13 31.00 -0.13 -7.07
N HIS A 14 31.61 1.00 -7.42
CA HIS A 14 31.37 2.27 -6.75
C HIS A 14 29.94 2.78 -6.95
N ILE A 15 29.41 2.66 -8.17
CA ILE A 15 28.01 2.98 -8.48
C ILE A 15 27.06 2.08 -7.68
N THR A 16 27.28 0.77 -7.67
CA THR A 16 26.44 -0.16 -6.89
C THR A 16 26.49 0.13 -5.38
N ASN A 17 27.66 0.50 -4.85
CA ASN A 17 27.78 0.91 -3.45
C ASN A 17 27.00 2.19 -3.17
N LEU A 18 27.08 3.19 -4.05
CA LEU A 18 26.32 4.44 -3.92
C LEU A 18 24.80 4.20 -4.04
N GLU A 19 24.36 3.32 -4.94
CA GLU A 19 22.96 2.92 -5.08
C GLU A 19 22.45 2.24 -3.81
N ASN A 20 23.24 1.37 -3.20
CA ASN A 20 22.92 0.73 -1.93
C ASN A 20 22.85 1.76 -0.77
N ASP A 21 23.76 2.73 -0.75
CA ASP A 21 23.79 3.80 0.26
C ASP A 21 22.57 4.72 0.14
N VAL A 22 22.19 5.10 -1.08
CA VAL A 22 20.97 5.88 -1.35
C VAL A 22 19.74 5.08 -0.95
N LYS A 23 19.67 3.80 -1.32
CA LYS A 23 18.56 2.92 -0.94
C LYS A 23 18.43 2.83 0.58
N HIS A 24 19.53 2.58 1.30
CA HIS A 24 19.55 2.47 2.75
C HIS A 24 19.13 3.77 3.45
N ARG A 25 19.64 4.93 3.00
CA ARG A 25 19.23 6.24 3.55
C ARG A 25 17.78 6.56 3.26
N THR A 26 17.28 6.12 2.10
CA THR A 26 15.88 6.31 1.73
C THR A 26 14.97 5.43 2.59
N GLU A 27 15.31 4.16 2.80
CA GLU A 27 14.67 3.26 3.77
C GLU A 27 14.66 3.85 5.19
N LEU A 28 15.79 4.40 5.64
CA LEU A 28 15.89 5.06 6.95
C LEU A 28 14.99 6.28 7.01
N LEU A 29 14.96 7.10 5.96
CA LEU A 29 14.06 8.25 5.84
C LEU A 29 12.60 7.83 5.84
N LEU A 30 12.23 6.67 5.30
CA LEU A 30 10.85 6.20 5.24
C LEU A 30 10.37 5.59 6.54
N ARG A 31 11.28 4.90 7.24
CA ARG A 31 11.07 4.50 8.63
C ARG A 31 10.90 5.74 9.52
N LEU A 32 11.76 6.73 9.35
CA LEU A 32 11.63 8.03 10.04
C LEU A 32 10.37 8.79 9.60
N LYS A 33 9.88 8.58 8.38
CA LYS A 33 8.63 9.13 7.85
C LYS A 33 7.40 8.23 8.08
N ARG A 34 7.53 7.08 8.77
CA ARG A 34 6.42 6.17 9.14
C ARG A 34 5.54 5.70 7.97
N MET A 35 6.17 5.44 6.83
CA MET A 35 5.50 4.92 5.62
C MET A 35 5.76 3.41 5.49
N CYS A 36 5.09 2.59 6.31
CA CYS A 36 5.36 1.16 6.39
C CYS A 36 4.21 0.27 5.89
N ASN A 37 4.61 -0.64 5.01
CA ASN A 37 3.96 -1.88 4.56
C ASN A 37 2.54 -1.86 3.96
N VAL A 38 1.98 -0.70 3.59
CA VAL A 38 0.74 -0.65 2.79
C VAL A 38 0.86 -1.49 1.51
N ARG A 39 2.01 -1.42 0.82
CA ARG A 39 2.26 -2.26 -0.36
C ARG A 39 2.21 -3.75 -0.05
N GLY A 40 2.83 -4.22 1.03
CA GLY A 40 2.80 -5.64 1.38
C GLY A 40 1.40 -6.08 1.79
N ALA A 41 0.60 -5.22 2.42
CA ALA A 41 -0.81 -5.48 2.67
C ALA A 41 -1.61 -5.66 1.36
N LEU A 42 -1.38 -4.80 0.37
CA LEU A 42 -2.00 -4.93 -0.96
C LEU A 42 -1.53 -6.20 -1.69
N GLU A 43 -0.25 -6.57 -1.56
CA GLU A 43 0.30 -7.81 -2.13
C GLU A 43 -0.26 -9.06 -1.43
N PHE A 44 -0.50 -9.00 -0.12
CA PHE A 44 -1.21 -10.05 0.64
C PHE A 44 -2.66 -10.18 0.18
N ILE A 45 -3.38 -9.08 0.04
CA ILE A 45 -4.76 -9.09 -0.48
C ILE A 45 -4.80 -9.73 -1.86
N ARG A 46 -3.86 -9.34 -2.73
CA ARG A 46 -3.71 -9.97 -4.05
C ARG A 46 -3.50 -11.48 -3.97
N SER A 47 -2.69 -11.97 -3.03
CA SER A 47 -2.47 -13.41 -2.88
C SER A 47 -3.65 -14.13 -2.22
N THR A 48 -4.43 -13.43 -1.39
CA THR A 48 -5.59 -13.99 -0.66
C THR A 48 -6.81 -14.12 -1.56
N ASP A 49 -7.00 -13.22 -2.54
CA ASP A 49 -8.07 -13.32 -3.54
C ASP A 49 -7.97 -14.55 -4.44
N SER A 50 -6.82 -15.23 -4.46
CA SER A 50 -6.63 -16.55 -5.08
C SER A 50 -7.54 -17.63 -4.49
N ILE A 51 -8.08 -17.41 -3.29
CA ILE A 51 -8.94 -18.35 -2.55
C ILE A 51 -10.40 -18.29 -3.05
N THR A 52 -10.79 -17.28 -3.85
CA THR A 52 -12.13 -17.18 -4.47
C THR A 52 -12.33 -18.10 -5.70
N GLY A 53 -11.41 -19.03 -5.95
CA GLY A 53 -11.60 -20.13 -6.91
C GLY A 53 -11.36 -19.80 -8.38
N LYS A 54 -10.84 -18.60 -8.69
CA LYS A 54 -10.31 -18.30 -10.03
C LYS A 54 -8.79 -18.30 -10.00
N THR A 55 -8.20 -19.11 -10.86
CA THR A 55 -6.76 -19.23 -11.10
C THR A 55 -6.17 -17.84 -11.38
N ILE A 56 -5.55 -17.22 -10.38
CA ILE A 56 -4.83 -15.97 -10.58
C ILE A 56 -3.55 -16.32 -11.33
N SER A 57 -3.40 -15.73 -12.52
CA SER A 57 -2.11 -15.65 -13.17
C SER A 57 -1.21 -14.79 -12.26
N PHE A 58 -0.11 -15.36 -11.76
CA PHE A 58 0.93 -14.68 -10.96
C PHE A 58 1.46 -13.35 -11.56
N ARG A 59 1.03 -12.99 -12.78
CA ARG A 59 1.39 -11.79 -13.52
C ARG A 59 0.36 -10.65 -13.43
N GLU A 60 -0.77 -10.83 -12.76
CA GLU A 60 -1.80 -9.79 -12.73
C GLU A 60 -1.39 -8.58 -11.84
N PRO A 61 -1.52 -7.34 -12.35
CA PRO A 61 -1.29 -6.14 -11.57
C PRO A 61 -2.23 -6.06 -10.37
N THR A 62 -1.72 -5.62 -9.22
CA THR A 62 -2.53 -5.44 -7.99
C THR A 62 -3.69 -4.48 -8.21
N ASP A 63 -3.55 -3.45 -9.06
CA ASP A 63 -4.63 -2.53 -9.42
C ASP A 63 -5.85 -3.29 -9.98
N ASN A 64 -5.64 -4.31 -10.82
CA ASN A 64 -6.73 -5.10 -11.39
C ASN A 64 -7.45 -5.93 -10.32
N VAL A 65 -6.72 -6.42 -9.32
CA VAL A 65 -7.31 -7.17 -8.21
C VAL A 65 -8.18 -6.25 -7.35
N LEU A 66 -7.68 -5.06 -7.02
CA LEU A 66 -8.44 -4.05 -6.30
C LEU A 66 -9.70 -3.61 -7.08
N MET A 67 -9.60 -3.48 -8.40
CA MET A 67 -10.76 -3.19 -9.24
C MET A 67 -11.77 -4.34 -9.32
N ARG A 68 -11.35 -5.60 -9.21
CA ARG A 68 -12.30 -6.73 -9.11
C ARG A 68 -13.04 -6.74 -7.78
N LEU A 69 -12.40 -6.30 -6.69
CA LEU A 69 -13.10 -6.14 -5.42
C LEU A 69 -14.23 -5.12 -5.52
N THR A 70 -14.05 -4.05 -6.30
CA THR A 70 -15.13 -3.10 -6.60
C THR A 70 -16.26 -3.67 -7.46
N GLN A 71 -16.19 -4.94 -7.87
CA GLN A 71 -17.25 -5.69 -8.55
C GLN A 71 -17.89 -6.75 -7.64
N ASP A 72 -17.31 -7.03 -6.46
CA ASP A 72 -17.86 -7.99 -5.50
C ASP A 72 -19.01 -7.35 -4.71
N GLU A 73 -20.19 -7.98 -4.72
CA GLU A 73 -21.39 -7.40 -4.11
C GLU A 73 -21.25 -7.16 -2.60
N LYS A 74 -20.53 -8.05 -1.88
CA LYS A 74 -20.31 -7.90 -0.43
C LYS A 74 -19.40 -6.72 -0.16
N PHE A 75 -18.29 -6.64 -0.90
CA PHE A 75 -17.36 -5.52 -0.80
C PHE A 75 -18.03 -4.19 -1.17
N ILE A 76 -18.80 -4.15 -2.27
CA ILE A 76 -19.54 -2.94 -2.70
C ILE A 76 -20.54 -2.50 -1.62
N SER A 77 -21.29 -3.43 -1.04
CA SER A 77 -22.25 -3.13 0.04
C SER A 77 -21.53 -2.51 1.24
N TYR A 78 -20.45 -3.15 1.68
CA TYR A 78 -19.61 -2.68 2.78
C TYR A 78 -19.00 -1.29 2.51
N LEU A 79 -18.47 -1.07 1.30
CA LEU A 79 -17.91 0.22 0.89
C LEU A 79 -18.98 1.31 0.86
N LYS A 80 -20.17 1.03 0.31
CA LYS A 80 -21.30 1.98 0.29
C LYS A 80 -21.76 2.37 1.68
N GLN A 81 -21.90 1.39 2.58
CA GLN A 81 -22.28 1.65 3.97
C GLN A 81 -21.24 2.52 4.66
N THR A 82 -19.96 2.19 4.51
CA THR A 82 -18.86 2.98 5.07
C THR A 82 -18.82 4.41 4.49
N CYS A 83 -19.06 4.56 3.18
CA CYS A 83 -19.17 5.89 2.55
C CYS A 83 -20.32 6.71 3.16
N SER A 84 -21.48 6.07 3.39
CA SER A 84 -22.64 6.70 4.01
C SER A 84 -22.35 7.16 5.45
N LEU A 85 -21.58 6.39 6.23
CA LEU A 85 -21.21 6.75 7.61
C LEU A 85 -20.30 7.97 7.68
N ASN A 86 -19.53 8.23 6.63
CA ASN A 86 -18.53 9.32 6.56
C ASN A 86 -18.94 10.45 5.61
N ASN A 87 -20.21 10.49 5.16
CA ASN A 87 -20.71 11.46 4.18
C ASN A 87 -19.81 11.58 2.93
N SER A 88 -19.19 10.47 2.52
CA SER A 88 -18.26 10.41 1.40
C SER A 88 -18.96 9.88 0.15
N GLN A 89 -18.58 10.34 -1.04
CA GLN A 89 -19.16 9.82 -2.27
C GLN A 89 -18.51 8.49 -2.66
N TYR A 90 -19.35 7.45 -2.83
CA TYR A 90 -18.89 6.11 -3.24
C TYR A 90 -17.95 6.13 -4.45
N LYS A 91 -18.28 6.92 -5.48
CA LYS A 91 -17.51 6.98 -6.73
C LYS A 91 -16.12 7.57 -6.55
N ASP A 92 -15.95 8.49 -5.61
CA ASP A 92 -14.64 9.07 -5.30
C ASP A 92 -13.75 8.05 -4.59
N VAL A 93 -14.31 7.33 -3.61
CA VAL A 93 -13.56 6.28 -2.87
C VAL A 93 -13.27 5.08 -3.77
N GLU A 94 -14.20 4.67 -4.63
CA GLU A 94 -13.99 3.63 -5.66
C GLU A 94 -12.84 3.99 -6.60
N ARG A 95 -12.76 5.25 -7.05
CA ARG A 95 -11.64 5.73 -7.86
C ARG A 95 -10.31 5.67 -7.11
N CYS A 96 -10.31 5.98 -5.81
CA CYS A 96 -9.11 5.83 -4.97
C CYS A 96 -8.62 4.38 -4.93
N MET A 97 -9.51 3.38 -4.91
CA MET A 97 -9.13 1.95 -4.89
C MET A 97 -8.24 1.55 -6.07
N GLY A 98 -8.56 2.04 -7.27
CA GLY A 98 -7.73 1.80 -8.46
C GLY A 98 -6.40 2.58 -8.46
N GLY A 99 -6.27 3.61 -7.62
CA GLY A 99 -5.04 4.38 -7.44
C GLY A 99 -4.16 3.90 -6.29
N LEU A 100 -4.71 3.12 -5.35
CA LEU A 100 -4.03 2.70 -4.12
C LEU A 100 -2.69 2.00 -4.38
N TYR A 101 -2.64 1.06 -5.33
CA TYR A 101 -1.39 0.35 -5.59
C TYR A 101 -0.38 1.21 -6.36
N HIS A 102 -0.81 2.11 -7.25
CA HIS A 102 0.10 3.10 -7.82
C HIS A 102 0.66 4.10 -6.78
N THR A 103 -0.18 4.59 -5.87
CA THR A 103 0.22 5.48 -4.78
C THR A 103 1.13 4.77 -3.80
N ALA A 104 0.82 3.51 -3.47
CA ALA A 104 1.70 2.66 -2.72
C ALA A 104 3.01 2.47 -3.52
N SER A 105 3.03 1.81 -4.67
CA SER A 105 4.25 1.41 -5.39
C SER A 105 5.26 2.53 -5.68
N LYS A 106 4.81 3.79 -5.84
CA LYS A 106 5.69 4.96 -6.04
C LYS A 106 6.38 5.41 -4.76
N LYS A 107 5.74 5.20 -3.62
CA LYS A 107 6.30 5.47 -2.30
C LYS A 107 7.14 4.26 -1.91
N LEU A 108 8.26 4.54 -1.28
CA LEU A 108 9.27 3.54 -0.95
C LEU A 108 8.78 2.97 0.40
N HIS A 109 8.57 1.66 0.50
CA HIS A 109 7.90 1.03 1.65
C HIS A 109 8.92 0.41 2.58
N GLY A 110 8.75 0.63 3.88
CA GLY A 110 9.49 -0.14 4.89
C GLY A 110 9.08 -1.62 4.90
N HIS A 111 10.03 -2.48 5.29
CA HIS A 111 9.83 -3.93 5.48
C HIS A 111 9.37 -4.28 6.92
N ASP A 112 8.86 -3.32 7.68
CA ASP A 112 8.43 -3.57 9.05
C ASP A 112 7.11 -4.36 9.09
N LYS A 113 6.92 -5.10 10.20
CA LYS A 113 5.85 -6.09 10.36
C LYS A 113 4.46 -5.46 10.49
N ASP A 114 4.39 -4.23 10.98
CA ASP A 114 3.14 -3.55 11.29
C ASP A 114 2.73 -2.61 10.14
N ILE A 115 1.43 -2.56 9.85
CA ILE A 115 0.87 -1.70 8.79
C ILE A 115 0.49 -0.36 9.41
N GLU A 116 1.02 0.72 8.84
CA GLU A 116 0.80 2.08 9.33
C GLU A 116 0.12 2.92 8.25
N ILE A 117 -1.00 3.55 8.60
CA ILE A 117 -1.67 4.54 7.76
C ILE A 117 -1.32 5.93 8.28
N ASP A 118 -0.72 6.73 7.41
CA ASP A 118 -0.34 8.10 7.72
C ASP A 118 -1.35 9.11 7.15
N ALA A 119 -1.70 10.13 7.93
CA ALA A 119 -2.62 11.20 7.54
C ALA A 119 -2.23 11.95 6.26
N ARG A 120 -0.96 11.89 5.83
CA ARG A 120 -0.43 12.54 4.63
C ARG A 120 -0.68 11.73 3.35
N VAL A 121 -1.40 10.61 3.46
CA VAL A 121 -1.86 9.81 2.30
C VAL A 121 -3.26 10.28 1.91
N ASN A 122 -3.51 10.52 0.63
CA ASN A 122 -4.79 11.05 0.14
C ASN A 122 -5.94 10.02 0.15
N GLU A 123 -5.66 8.76 0.49
CA GLU A 123 -6.55 7.61 0.26
C GLU A 123 -6.87 6.86 1.57
N ILE A 124 -6.81 7.56 2.72
CA ILE A 124 -6.94 6.99 4.08
C ILE A 124 -8.22 6.16 4.23
N LEU A 125 -9.36 6.67 3.76
CA LEU A 125 -10.65 5.96 3.85
C LEU A 125 -10.63 4.65 3.05
N ALA A 126 -10.11 4.68 1.83
CA ALA A 126 -10.03 3.50 0.97
C ALA A 126 -9.10 2.43 1.59
N LEU A 127 -7.97 2.86 2.17
CA LEU A 127 -7.06 1.97 2.89
C LEU A 127 -7.72 1.32 4.11
N GLY A 128 -8.40 2.08 4.97
CA GLY A 128 -9.06 1.53 6.15
C GLY A 128 -10.19 0.56 5.78
N VAL A 129 -11.00 0.88 4.77
CA VAL A 129 -12.01 -0.04 4.22
C VAL A 129 -11.37 -1.36 3.83
N LEU A 130 -10.30 -1.30 3.03
CA LEU A 130 -9.64 -2.49 2.50
C LEU A 130 -9.01 -3.34 3.61
N LEU A 131 -8.21 -2.73 4.49
CA LEU A 131 -7.55 -3.47 5.57
C LEU A 131 -8.57 -4.09 6.52
N ARG A 132 -9.65 -3.37 6.85
CA ARG A 132 -10.72 -3.90 7.70
C ARG A 132 -11.48 -5.05 7.04
N TYR A 133 -11.78 -4.95 5.75
CA TYR A 133 -12.47 -6.01 5.00
C TYR A 133 -11.69 -7.34 5.02
N TYR A 134 -10.36 -7.28 4.95
CA TYR A 134 -9.48 -8.45 5.04
C TYR A 134 -9.04 -8.78 6.47
N ASN A 135 -9.59 -8.09 7.49
CA ASN A 135 -9.21 -8.25 8.90
C ASN A 135 -7.70 -8.08 9.16
N ILE A 136 -7.07 -7.14 8.45
CA ILE A 136 -5.66 -6.80 8.58
C ILE A 136 -5.54 -5.69 9.63
N SER A 137 -4.71 -5.92 10.65
CA SER A 137 -4.46 -4.94 11.72
C SER A 137 -3.58 -3.79 11.22
N TYR A 138 -3.88 -2.58 11.67
CA TYR A 138 -3.12 -1.38 11.32
C TYR A 138 -3.18 -0.32 12.43
N SER A 139 -2.19 0.56 12.43
CA SER A 139 -2.15 1.78 13.26
C SER A 139 -2.38 3.01 12.39
N TYR A 140 -3.04 4.03 12.94
CA TYR A 140 -3.21 5.31 12.26
C TYR A 140 -2.38 6.39 12.96
N TYR A 141 -1.68 7.20 12.17
CA TYR A 141 -0.92 8.34 12.65
C TYR A 141 -1.45 9.64 12.03
N ASP A 142 -1.57 10.66 12.85
CA ASP A 142 -2.03 11.99 12.44
C ASP A 142 -0.97 12.75 11.62
N ASP A 143 -1.24 14.02 11.30
CA ASP A 143 -0.34 14.85 10.48
C ASP A 143 0.96 15.27 11.20
N GLN A 144 0.98 15.17 12.54
CA GLN A 144 2.18 15.33 13.37
C GLN A 144 2.97 14.02 13.47
N GLY A 145 2.38 12.92 13.00
CA GLY A 145 2.94 11.59 13.12
C GLY A 145 2.70 10.97 14.48
N GLU A 146 1.71 11.40 15.25
CA GLU A 146 1.37 10.79 16.55
C GLU A 146 0.30 9.70 16.37
N LEU A 147 0.38 8.65 17.19
CA LEU A 147 -0.61 7.56 17.14
C LEU A 147 -1.97 8.14 17.53
N ALA A 148 -2.95 7.99 16.66
CA ALA A 148 -4.25 8.62 16.81
C ALA A 148 -5.38 7.63 16.50
N GLU A 149 -6.60 8.02 16.89
CA GLU A 149 -7.79 7.31 16.45
C GLU A 149 -7.98 7.47 14.94
N TYR A 150 -8.34 6.37 14.29
CA TYR A 150 -8.60 6.38 12.85
C TYR A 150 -9.79 7.31 12.56
N PRO A 151 -9.65 8.29 11.62
CA PRO A 151 -10.57 9.43 11.54
C PRO A 151 -11.90 9.09 10.86
N TYR A 152 -12.07 7.87 10.36
CA TYR A 152 -13.27 7.42 9.66
C TYR A 152 -13.97 6.30 10.39
N LYS A 153 -15.30 6.31 10.34
CA LYS A 153 -16.15 5.24 10.85
C LYS A 153 -16.23 4.13 9.81
N LEU A 154 -15.76 2.93 10.14
CA LEU A 154 -15.89 1.76 9.27
C LEU A 154 -17.18 1.02 9.61
N ALA A 155 -17.89 0.53 8.58
CA ALA A 155 -19.05 -0.32 8.82
C ALA A 155 -18.64 -1.60 9.59
N GLU A 156 -19.58 -2.20 10.31
CA GLU A 156 -19.33 -3.53 10.88
C GLU A 156 -19.45 -4.58 9.78
N TYR A 157 -18.45 -5.45 9.71
CA TYR A 157 -18.49 -6.61 8.84
C TYR A 157 -19.09 -7.77 9.65
N SER A 158 -20.35 -8.10 9.37
CA SER A 158 -21.09 -9.22 9.97
C SER A 158 -21.08 -10.46 9.09
#